data_AF-A0ABD3X2U5-F1
#
_entry.id   AF-A0ABD3X2U5-F1
#
_cell.length_a   1.000
_cell.length_b   1.000
_cell.length_c   1.000
_cell.angle_alpha   90.00
_cell.angle_beta   90.00
_cell.angle_gamma   90.00
#
_symmetry.space_group_name_H-M   'P 1'
#
loop_
_entity.id
_entity.type
_entity.pdbx_description
1 polymer ?
#
loop_
_entity_poly.entity_id
_entity_poly.type
_entity_poly.pdbx_seq_one_letter_code
_entity_poly.pdbx_strand_id
1 'polypeptide(L)'
;MEELEQSLCKEKEEKNTLQNKYNEKEQDMQRKYNESETEWNKYYDELIKSHTNEKEQLHKAITNLTVEKDNLLTRLSTIAADRLTHENVNIVDLSDVDCPTKLQEVYSELYDNEWTDAFEELTRDGNATENEAIMILLKILVSSFQNCREITWGRYERLKHVASYIEQEISLQSPK
;
A
#
# COMPACT_ATOMS: atom_id res chain seq x y z
N MET A 1 74.46 6.78 66.68
CA MET A 1 74.52 7.45 65.36
C MET A 1 74.28 6.42 64.26
N GLU A 2 74.97 5.28 64.30
CA GLU A 2 74.87 4.16 63.35
C GLU A 2 73.50 3.46 63.29
N GLU A 3 72.81 3.25 64.42
CA GLU A 3 71.44 2.69 64.45
C GLU A 3 70.40 3.61 63.80
N LEU A 4 70.59 4.92 63.94
CA LEU A 4 69.74 5.95 63.34
C LEU A 4 69.88 5.95 61.81
N GLU A 5 71.09 5.75 61.31
CA GLU A 5 71.38 5.65 59.87
C GLU A 5 70.79 4.37 59.25
N GLN A 6 70.86 3.23 59.95
CA GLN A 6 70.23 1.98 59.50
C GLN A 6 68.71 2.07 59.45
N SER A 7 68.08 2.71 60.44
CA SER A 7 66.63 2.90 60.47
C SER A 7 66.16 3.80 59.33
N LEU A 8 66.88 4.90 59.06
CA LEU A 8 66.59 5.80 57.95
C LEU A 8 66.75 5.10 56.59
N CYS A 9 67.75 4.21 56.46
CA CYS A 9 67.95 3.44 55.25
C CYS A 9 66.77 2.49 54.96
N LYS A 10 66.32 1.74 55.98
CA LYS A 10 65.16 0.84 55.87
C LYS A 10 63.88 1.58 55.52
N GLU A 11 63.61 2.71 56.19
CA GLU A 11 62.41 3.52 55.93
C GLU A 11 62.39 4.06 54.49
N LYS A 12 63.57 4.42 53.96
CA LYS A 12 63.73 4.86 52.56
C LYS A 12 63.50 3.73 51.56
N GLU A 13 63.98 2.52 51.85
CA GLU A 13 63.74 1.32 51.04
C GLU A 13 62.26 0.91 51.05
N GLU A 14 61.61 0.94 52.21
CA GLU A 14 60.17 0.67 52.34
C GLU A 14 59.34 1.69 51.56
N LYS A 15 59.69 2.98 51.66
CA LYS A 15 59.03 4.05 50.91
C LYS A 15 59.19 3.85 49.40
N ASN A 16 60.38 3.52 48.91
CA ASN A 16 60.61 3.21 47.50
C ASN A 16 59.80 1.99 47.04
N THR A 17 59.72 0.95 47.88
CA THR A 17 58.95 -0.26 47.58
C THR A 17 57.46 0.04 47.49
N LEU A 18 56.94 0.87 48.38
CA LEU A 18 55.55 1.34 48.36
C LEU A 18 55.26 2.20 47.11
N GLN A 19 56.17 3.09 46.74
CA GLN A 19 56.03 3.92 45.54
C GLN A 19 55.98 3.06 44.27
N ASN A 20 56.84 2.04 44.17
CA ASN A 20 56.85 1.14 43.02
C ASN A 20 55.54 0.35 42.92
N LYS A 21 55.04 -0.18 44.04
CA LYS A 21 53.74 -0.88 44.07
C LYS A 21 52.58 0.03 43.68
N TYR A 22 52.61 1.30 44.10
CA TYR A 22 51.61 2.28 43.71
C TYR A 22 51.64 2.52 42.18
N ASN A 23 52.84 2.78 41.64
CA ASN A 23 53.02 3.02 40.21
C ASN A 23 52.62 1.79 39.36
N GLU A 24 52.96 0.57 39.79
CA GLU A 24 52.56 -0.67 39.11
C GLU A 24 51.04 -0.83 39.08
N LYS A 25 50.36 -0.53 40.20
CA LYS A 25 48.91 -0.61 40.29
C LYS A 25 48.23 0.44 39.43
N GLU A 26 48.79 1.64 39.34
CA GLU A 26 48.32 2.71 38.44
C GLU A 26 48.47 2.30 36.97
N GLN A 27 49.60 1.69 36.60
CA GLN A 27 49.81 1.16 35.25
C GLN A 27 48.86 0.02 34.89
N ASP A 28 48.60 -0.91 35.82
CA ASP A 28 47.65 -2.02 35.60
C ASP A 28 46.21 -1.50 35.41
N MET A 29 45.81 -0.51 36.22
CA MET A 29 44.52 0.17 36.07
C MET A 29 44.39 0.85 34.71
N GLN A 30 45.42 1.58 34.27
CA GLN A 30 45.40 2.25 32.97
C GLN A 30 45.36 1.23 31.82
N ARG A 31 46.09 0.11 31.95
CA ARG A 31 46.07 -0.97 30.96
C ARG A 31 44.65 -1.54 30.79
N LYS A 32 43.99 -1.89 31.90
CA LYS A 32 42.62 -2.42 31.88
C LYS A 32 41.60 -1.44 31.30
N TYR A 33 41.74 -0.15 31.63
CA TYR A 33 40.90 0.89 31.05
C TYR A 33 41.06 0.97 29.53
N ASN A 34 42.31 1.03 29.05
CA ASN A 34 42.61 1.09 27.62
C ASN A 34 42.16 -0.18 26.89
N GLU A 35 42.35 -1.37 27.49
CA GLU A 35 41.87 -2.64 26.94
C GLU A 35 40.35 -2.62 26.75
N SER A 36 39.60 -2.24 27.80
CA SER A 36 38.15 -2.13 27.72
C SER A 36 37.70 -1.08 26.70
N GLU A 37 38.38 0.06 26.61
CA GLU A 37 38.10 1.10 25.61
C GLU A 37 38.33 0.58 24.18
N THR A 38 39.38 -0.21 23.95
CA THR A 38 39.63 -0.82 22.63
C THR A 38 38.58 -1.88 22.26
N GLU A 39 38.09 -2.65 23.23
CA GLU A 39 37.01 -3.63 23.00
C GLU A 39 35.70 -2.93 22.65
N TRP A 40 35.35 -1.87 23.39
CA TRP A 40 34.17 -1.07 23.09
C TRP A 40 34.25 -0.44 21.71
N ASN A 41 35.38 0.15 21.35
CA ASN A 41 35.56 0.76 20.02
C ASN A 41 35.43 -0.28 18.90
N LYS A 42 35.99 -1.48 19.06
CA LYS A 42 35.83 -2.56 18.08
C LYS A 42 34.37 -2.99 17.93
N TYR A 43 33.66 -3.14 19.04
CA TYR A 43 32.24 -3.49 19.03
C TYR A 43 31.40 -2.44 18.29
N TYR A 44 31.63 -1.15 18.58
CA TYR A 44 30.93 -0.05 17.89
C TYR A 44 31.27 -0.01 16.40
N ASP A 45 32.52 -0.22 16.02
CA ASP A 45 32.94 -0.25 14.61
C ASP A 45 32.27 -1.40 13.84
N GLU A 46 32.18 -2.59 14.44
CA GLU A 46 31.49 -3.74 13.84
C GLU A 46 30.00 -3.48 13.69
N LEU A 47 29.37 -2.89 14.70
CA LEU A 47 27.94 -2.56 14.67
C LEU A 47 27.62 -1.51 13.59
N ILE A 48 28.45 -0.47 13.47
CA ILE A 48 28.33 0.55 12.42
C ILE A 48 28.51 -0.09 11.04
N LYS A 49 29.53 -0.94 10.85
CA LYS A 49 29.74 -1.66 9.58
C LYS A 49 28.55 -2.54 9.20
N SER A 50 27.96 -3.23 10.18
CA SER A 50 26.79 -4.07 9.94
C SER A 50 25.59 -3.25 9.49
N HIS A 51 25.24 -2.20 10.24
CA HIS A 51 24.09 -1.35 9.90
C HIS A 51 24.28 -0.55 8.61
N THR A 52 25.50 -0.11 8.30
CA THR A 52 25.79 0.58 7.03
C THR A 52 25.58 -0.35 5.83
N ASN A 53 26.04 -1.60 5.92
CA ASN A 53 25.82 -2.60 4.88
C ASN A 53 24.34 -2.95 4.72
N GLU A 54 23.60 -3.14 5.81
CA GLU A 54 22.14 -3.39 5.76
C GLU A 54 21.40 -2.22 5.09
N LYS A 55 21.72 -0.99 5.48
CA LYS A 55 21.14 0.23 4.87
C LYS A 55 21.42 0.30 3.37
N GLU A 56 22.62 -0.06 2.95
CA GLU A 56 23.01 -0.06 1.53
C GLU A 56 22.25 -1.13 0.74
N GLN A 57 22.09 -2.34 1.30
CA GLN A 57 21.31 -3.41 0.68
C GLN A 57 19.83 -3.02 0.52
N LEU A 58 19.23 -2.44 1.56
CA LEU A 58 17.85 -1.95 1.50
C LEU A 58 17.68 -0.83 0.47
N HIS A 59 18.62 0.12 0.40
CA HIS A 59 18.60 1.16 -0.63
C HIS A 59 18.65 0.59 -2.05
N LYS A 60 19.52 -0.40 -2.30
CA LYS A 60 19.61 -1.06 -3.60
C LYS A 60 18.32 -1.78 -3.96
N ALA A 61 17.71 -2.49 -3.01
CA ALA A 61 16.44 -3.18 -3.21
C ALA A 61 15.31 -2.20 -3.57
N ILE A 62 15.17 -1.10 -2.82
CA ILE A 62 14.16 -0.06 -3.08
C ILE A 62 14.37 0.56 -4.47
N THR A 63 15.62 0.86 -4.83
CA THR A 63 15.94 1.46 -6.13
C THR A 63 15.56 0.52 -7.27
N ASN A 64 15.91 -0.77 -7.17
CA ASN A 64 15.57 -1.76 -8.19
C ASN A 64 14.06 -1.95 -8.33
N LEU A 65 13.33 -2.07 -7.22
CA LEU A 65 11.87 -2.20 -7.23
C LEU A 65 11.18 -0.96 -7.82
N THR A 66 11.71 0.23 -7.57
CA THR A 66 11.19 1.47 -8.15
C THR A 66 11.34 1.47 -9.67
N VAL A 67 12.52 1.09 -10.18
CA VAL A 67 12.79 0.99 -11.61
C VAL A 67 11.90 -0.08 -12.27
N GLU A 68 11.74 -1.24 -11.64
CA GLU A 68 10.88 -2.31 -12.15
C GLU A 68 9.42 -1.88 -12.21
N LYS A 69 8.92 -1.23 -11.15
CA LYS A 69 7.56 -0.66 -11.11
C LYS A 69 7.35 0.32 -12.27
N ASP A 70 8.26 1.25 -12.48
CA ASP A 70 8.13 2.27 -13.52
C ASP A 70 8.21 1.65 -14.94
N ASN A 71 9.04 0.63 -15.13
CA ASN A 71 9.10 -0.13 -16.38
C ASN A 71 7.77 -0.85 -16.66
N LEU A 72 7.23 -1.56 -15.66
CA LEU A 72 5.94 -2.25 -15.79
C LEU A 72 4.80 -1.29 -16.06
N LEU A 73 4.75 -0.14 -15.37
CA LEU A 73 3.76 0.91 -15.62
C LEU A 73 3.86 1.47 -17.04
N THR A 74 5.08 1.70 -17.52
CA THR A 74 5.32 2.18 -18.89
C THR A 74 4.83 1.15 -19.90
N ARG A 75 5.22 -0.12 -19.75
CA ARG A 75 4.78 -1.21 -20.65
C ARG A 75 3.28 -1.41 -20.62
N LEU A 76 2.66 -1.35 -19.45
CA LEU A 76 1.21 -1.45 -19.31
C LEU A 76 0.50 -0.30 -20.02
N SER A 77 1.02 0.93 -19.87
CA SER A 77 0.49 2.11 -20.55
C SER A 77 0.63 1.99 -22.06
N THR A 78 1.76 1.48 -22.55
CA THR A 78 1.96 1.21 -23.99
C THR A 78 0.99 0.15 -24.49
N ILE A 79 0.84 -0.99 -23.78
CA ILE A 79 -0.11 -2.04 -24.16
C ILE A 79 -1.56 -1.50 -24.14
N ALA A 80 -1.90 -0.67 -23.16
CA ALA A 80 -3.21 -0.02 -23.11
C ALA A 80 -3.41 0.93 -24.30
N ALA A 81 -2.42 1.76 -24.64
CA ALA A 81 -2.46 2.64 -25.81
C ALA A 81 -2.53 1.87 -27.15
N ASP A 82 -1.77 0.79 -27.28
CA ASP A 82 -1.78 -0.07 -28.47
C ASP A 82 -3.13 -0.77 -28.63
N ARG A 83 -3.72 -1.25 -27.54
CA ARG A 83 -5.08 -1.83 -27.54
C ARG A 83 -6.15 -0.79 -27.87
N LEU A 84 -6.00 0.45 -27.41
CA LEU A 84 -6.89 1.57 -27.75
C LEU A 84 -6.78 2.01 -29.21
N THR A 85 -5.68 1.72 -29.91
CA THR A 85 -5.44 2.17 -31.28
C THR A 85 -5.63 1.08 -32.34
N HIS A 86 -5.37 -0.19 -32.02
CA HIS A 86 -5.42 -1.31 -32.98
C HIS A 86 -6.71 -2.15 -32.94
N GLU A 87 -7.52 -2.10 -31.88
CA GLU A 87 -8.79 -2.83 -31.76
C GLU A 87 -10.00 -1.89 -31.62
N ASN A 88 -10.17 -0.96 -32.58
CA ASN A 88 -11.37 -0.12 -32.68
C ASN A 88 -12.61 -0.87 -33.24
N VAL A 89 -13.00 -1.95 -32.57
CA VAL A 89 -14.34 -2.54 -32.71
C VAL A 89 -15.16 -2.38 -31.42
N ASN A 90 -14.55 -2.03 -30.29
CA ASN A 90 -15.26 -1.96 -29.02
C ASN A 90 -14.65 -0.94 -28.02
N ILE A 91 -14.35 0.28 -28.47
CA ILE A 91 -14.23 1.40 -27.52
C ILE A 91 -15.64 1.63 -26.98
N VAL A 92 -15.96 0.90 -25.91
CA VAL A 92 -17.00 1.38 -25.01
C VAL A 92 -16.42 2.59 -24.33
N ASP A 93 -17.13 3.70 -24.43
CA ASP A 93 -16.78 4.93 -23.75
C ASP A 93 -16.73 4.63 -22.23
N LEU A 94 -15.53 4.59 -21.66
CA LEU A 94 -15.36 4.36 -20.22
C LEU A 94 -15.82 5.57 -19.39
N SER A 95 -16.24 6.67 -20.01
CA SER A 95 -16.99 7.74 -19.34
C SER A 95 -18.50 7.47 -19.34
N ASP A 96 -19.00 6.57 -20.19
CA ASP A 96 -20.39 6.11 -20.19
C ASP A 96 -20.67 5.33 -18.90
N VAL A 97 -21.62 5.82 -18.12
CA VAL A 97 -22.05 5.20 -16.85
C VAL A 97 -22.82 3.91 -17.14
N ASP A 98 -23.46 3.81 -18.31
CA ASP A 98 -24.28 2.66 -18.72
C ASP A 98 -23.45 1.57 -19.44
N CYS A 99 -22.12 1.66 -19.40
CA CYS A 99 -21.21 0.67 -19.98
C CYS A 99 -21.43 -0.73 -19.37
N PRO A 100 -21.56 -1.81 -20.18
CA PRO A 100 -21.82 -3.17 -19.67
C PRO A 100 -20.83 -3.67 -18.61
N THR A 101 -19.57 -3.24 -18.64
CA THR A 101 -18.56 -3.61 -17.62
C THR A 101 -18.75 -2.86 -16.31
N LYS A 102 -19.20 -1.59 -16.33
CA LYS A 102 -19.53 -0.84 -15.11
C LYS A 102 -20.83 -1.29 -14.48
N LEU A 103 -21.74 -1.84 -15.28
CA LEU A 103 -23.00 -2.39 -14.80
C LEU A 103 -22.76 -3.44 -13.69
N GLN A 104 -21.74 -4.30 -13.84
CA GLN A 104 -21.38 -5.27 -12.82
C GLN A 104 -20.89 -4.62 -11.52
N GLU A 105 -20.10 -3.55 -11.61
CA GLU A 105 -19.61 -2.79 -10.45
C GLU A 105 -20.78 -2.11 -9.72
N VAL A 106 -21.67 -1.44 -10.45
CA VAL A 106 -22.88 -0.78 -9.91
C VAL A 106 -23.82 -1.79 -9.24
N TYR A 107 -24.05 -2.95 -9.84
CA TYR A 107 -24.86 -4.00 -9.19
C TYR A 107 -24.19 -4.54 -7.93
N SER A 108 -22.87 -4.68 -7.93
CA SER A 108 -22.13 -5.16 -6.75
C SER A 108 -22.25 -4.16 -5.60
N GLU A 109 -22.04 -2.86 -5.86
CA GLU A 109 -22.17 -1.78 -4.87
C GLU A 109 -23.61 -1.63 -4.35
N LEU A 110 -24.62 -1.82 -5.21
CA LEU A 110 -26.02 -1.78 -4.82
C LEU A 110 -26.36 -2.85 -3.78
N TYR A 111 -25.84 -4.07 -3.95
CA TYR A 111 -26.09 -5.16 -3.00
C TYR A 111 -25.21 -5.08 -1.75
N ASP A 112 -24.00 -4.52 -1.85
CA ASP A 112 -23.05 -4.45 -0.73
C ASP A 112 -23.39 -3.28 0.22
N ASN A 113 -23.60 -2.08 -0.34
CA ASN A 113 -23.75 -0.85 0.43
C ASN A 113 -25.22 -0.43 0.58
N GLU A 114 -25.86 -0.07 -0.53
CA GLU A 114 -27.16 0.61 -0.51
C GLU A 114 -28.30 -0.27 0.01
N TRP A 115 -28.30 -1.57 -0.33
CA TRP A 115 -29.29 -2.51 0.16
C TRP A 115 -29.16 -2.77 1.66
N THR A 116 -27.92 -2.88 2.14
CA THR A 116 -27.60 -3.08 3.56
C THR A 116 -28.03 -1.85 4.36
N ASP A 117 -27.64 -0.66 3.92
CA ASP A 117 -27.99 0.60 4.59
C ASP A 117 -29.50 0.83 4.66
N ALA A 118 -30.21 0.58 3.55
CA ALA A 118 -31.66 0.72 3.52
C ALA A 118 -32.37 -0.32 4.41
N PHE A 119 -31.86 -1.54 4.47
CA PHE A 119 -32.40 -2.57 5.36
C PHE A 119 -32.19 -2.23 6.84
N GLU A 120 -30.99 -1.76 7.21
CA GLU A 120 -30.69 -1.32 8.57
C GLU A 120 -31.56 -0.13 8.99
N GLU A 121 -31.78 0.84 8.09
CA GLU A 121 -32.67 1.98 8.35
C GLU A 121 -34.13 1.54 8.55
N LEU A 122 -34.63 0.63 7.72
CA LEU A 122 -36.02 0.14 7.81
C LEU A 122 -36.28 -0.68 9.07
N THR A 123 -35.28 -1.43 9.54
CA THR A 123 -35.39 -2.28 10.73
C THR A 123 -34.97 -1.56 12.02
N ARG A 124 -34.40 -0.35 11.92
CA ARG A 124 -34.00 0.46 13.06
C ARG A 124 -35.16 0.68 14.02
N ASP A 125 -34.87 0.53 15.31
CA ASP A 125 -35.81 0.73 16.43
C ASP A 125 -37.09 -0.12 16.35
N GLY A 126 -37.09 -1.18 15.52
CA GLY A 126 -38.26 -2.05 15.33
C GLY A 126 -39.35 -1.46 14.43
N ASN A 127 -39.01 -0.48 13.59
CA ASN A 127 -39.95 0.18 12.68
C ASN A 127 -40.62 -0.77 11.68
N ALA A 128 -39.88 -1.76 11.17
CA ALA A 128 -40.39 -2.85 10.35
C ALA A 128 -39.75 -4.16 10.80
N THR A 129 -40.51 -5.25 10.73
CA THR A 129 -39.91 -6.59 10.84
C THR A 129 -39.01 -6.84 9.63
N GLU A 130 -38.04 -7.74 9.79
CA GLU A 130 -37.14 -8.14 8.70
C GLU A 130 -37.91 -8.54 7.42
N ASN A 131 -38.99 -9.31 7.56
CA ASN A 131 -39.83 -9.71 6.42
C ASN A 131 -40.52 -8.51 5.75
N GLU A 132 -41.00 -7.54 6.53
CA GLU A 132 -41.64 -6.34 5.99
C GLU A 132 -40.61 -5.44 5.28
N ALA A 133 -39.43 -5.26 5.86
CA ALA A 133 -38.33 -4.52 5.25
C ALA A 133 -37.90 -5.16 3.91
N ILE A 134 -37.70 -6.49 3.89
CA ILE A 134 -37.39 -7.23 2.65
C ILE A 134 -38.49 -7.06 1.60
N MET A 135 -39.77 -7.15 1.99
CA MET A 135 -40.89 -6.95 1.06
C MET A 135 -40.94 -5.53 0.48
N ILE A 136 -40.60 -4.52 1.28
CA ILE A 136 -40.53 -3.11 0.83
C ILE A 136 -39.40 -2.94 -0.18
N LEU A 137 -38.19 -3.41 0.15
CA LEU A 137 -37.04 -3.31 -0.76
C LEU A 137 -37.27 -4.09 -2.06
N LEU A 138 -37.88 -5.28 -1.99
CA LEU A 138 -38.26 -6.06 -3.17
C LEU A 138 -39.28 -5.31 -4.05
N LYS A 139 -40.29 -4.66 -3.44
CA LYS A 139 -41.25 -3.84 -4.19
C LYS A 139 -40.59 -2.69 -4.91
N ILE A 140 -39.64 -2.01 -4.27
CA ILE A 140 -38.87 -0.92 -4.88
C ILE A 140 -38.09 -1.45 -6.09
N LEU A 141 -37.36 -2.55 -5.92
CA LEU A 141 -36.56 -3.14 -7.01
C LEU A 141 -37.43 -3.57 -8.20
N VAL A 142 -38.55 -4.24 -7.95
CA VAL A 142 -39.49 -4.66 -9.00
C VAL A 142 -40.11 -3.45 -9.71
N SER A 143 -40.47 -2.41 -8.98
CA SER A 143 -41.04 -1.19 -9.56
C SER A 143 -40.04 -0.46 -10.44
N SER A 144 -38.79 -0.33 -9.98
CA SER A 144 -37.70 0.26 -10.75
C SER A 144 -37.43 -0.52 -12.03
N PHE A 145 -37.38 -1.86 -11.96
CA PHE A 145 -37.20 -2.71 -13.14
C PHE A 145 -38.34 -2.54 -14.16
N GLN A 146 -39.59 -2.55 -13.70
CA GLN A 146 -40.75 -2.37 -14.57
C GLN A 146 -40.72 -1.01 -15.28
N ASN A 147 -40.38 0.06 -14.55
CA ASN A 147 -40.24 1.39 -15.11
C ASN A 147 -39.16 1.45 -16.18
N CYS A 148 -37.97 0.91 -15.89
CA CYS A 148 -36.87 0.82 -16.86
C CYS A 148 -37.28 0.04 -18.12
N ARG A 149 -38.01 -1.08 -17.95
CA ARG A 149 -38.52 -1.89 -19.06
C ARG A 149 -39.49 -1.10 -19.95
N GLU A 150 -40.40 -0.33 -19.36
CA GLU A 150 -41.35 0.49 -20.12
C GLU A 150 -40.66 1.61 -20.90
N ILE A 151 -39.70 2.31 -20.27
CA ILE A 151 -38.91 3.36 -20.93
C ILE A 151 -38.11 2.80 -22.11
N THR A 152 -37.40 1.69 -21.88
CA THR A 152 -36.58 1.05 -22.91
C THR A 152 -37.42 0.51 -24.05
N TRP A 153 -38.56 -0.12 -23.76
CA TRP A 153 -39.50 -0.56 -24.78
C TRP A 153 -40.01 0.60 -25.65
N GLY A 154 -40.40 1.72 -25.03
CA GLY A 154 -40.84 2.90 -25.76
C GLY A 154 -39.74 3.51 -26.64
N ARG A 155 -38.47 3.48 -26.19
CA ARG A 155 -37.31 3.89 -26.99
C ARG A 155 -37.07 2.94 -28.17
N TYR A 156 -37.15 1.64 -27.92
CA TYR A 156 -36.97 0.60 -28.94
C TYR A 156 -38.00 0.74 -30.07
N GLU A 157 -39.29 0.91 -29.75
CA GLU A 157 -40.33 1.07 -30.77
C GLU A 157 -40.11 2.33 -31.62
N ARG A 158 -39.68 3.45 -31.02
CA ARG A 158 -39.31 4.66 -31.78
C ARG A 158 -38.14 4.41 -32.73
N LEU A 159 -37.10 3.73 -32.27
CA LEU A 159 -35.94 3.36 -33.09
C LEU A 159 -36.36 2.46 -34.26
N LYS A 160 -37.22 1.48 -34.02
CA LYS A 160 -37.76 0.58 -35.04
C LYS A 160 -38.55 1.33 -36.10
N HIS A 161 -39.38 2.30 -35.70
CA HIS A 161 -40.09 3.17 -36.64
C HIS A 161 -39.14 3.99 -37.51
N VAL A 162 -38.10 4.59 -36.92
CA VAL A 162 -37.08 5.35 -37.66
C VAL A 162 -36.32 4.45 -38.63
N ALA A 163 -35.91 3.26 -38.20
CA ALA A 163 -35.22 2.29 -39.05
C ALA A 163 -36.09 1.88 -40.25
N SER A 164 -37.37 1.57 -40.03
CA SER A 164 -38.31 1.22 -41.09
C SER A 164 -38.52 2.36 -42.10
N TYR A 165 -38.55 3.61 -41.64
CA TYR A 165 -38.65 4.79 -42.52
C TYR A 165 -37.40 4.94 -43.40
N ILE A 166 -36.21 4.76 -42.81
CA ILE A 166 -34.93 4.83 -43.53
C ILE A 166 -34.85 3.72 -44.60
N GLU A 167 -35.28 2.50 -44.28
CA GLU A 167 -35.33 1.38 -45.23
C GLU A 167 -36.25 1.66 -46.43
N GLN A 168 -37.39 2.33 -46.21
CA GLN A 168 -38.31 2.73 -47.27
C GLN A 168 -37.71 3.79 -48.19
N GLU A 169 -37.05 4.81 -47.63
CA GLU A 169 -36.38 5.87 -48.40
C GLU A 169 -35.22 5.32 -49.25
N ILE A 170 -34.41 4.42 -48.70
CA ILE A 170 -33.31 3.75 -49.45
C ILE A 170 -33.88 2.91 -50.60
N SER A 171 -35.02 2.24 -50.39
CA SER A 171 -35.68 1.46 -51.43
C SER A 171 -36.30 2.32 -52.54
N LEU A 172 -36.66 3.58 -52.26
CA LEU A 172 -37.20 4.54 -53.24
C LEU A 172 -36.10 5.23 -54.07
N GLN A 173 -34.87 5.33 -53.53
CA GLN A 173 -33.72 5.96 -54.20
C GLN A 173 -32.88 4.99 -55.05
N SER A 174 -33.16 3.69 -55.02
CA SER A 174 -32.48 2.72 -55.89
C SER A 174 -33.00 2.82 -57.34
N PRO A 175 -32.13 3.14 -58.34
CA PRO A 175 -32.56 3.27 -59.73
C PRO A 175 -32.96 1.90 -60.30
N LYS A 176 -34.07 1.85 -61.04
CA LYS A 176 -34.42 0.73 -61.93
C LYS A 176 -33.50 0.67 -63.14
#